data_AF-A0A7S2GNX9-F1
#
_entry.id   AF-A0A7S2GNX9-F1
#
_cell.length_a   1.000
_cell.length_b   1.000
_cell.length_c   1.000
_cell.angle_alpha   90.00
_cell.angle_beta   90.00
_cell.angle_gamma   90.00
#
_symmetry.space_group_name_H-M   'P 1'
#
loop_
_entity.id
_entity.type
_entity.pdbx_description
1 polymer ?
#
loop_
_entity_poly.entity_id
_entity_poly.type
_entity_poly.pdbx_seq_one_letter_code
_entity_poly.pdbx_strand_id
1 'polypeptide(L)'
;WCGKGIYFATSPQATKGKAITPHSGIGCMLEVKVKVGKVLKFPCCRYCGGHKDQHVNHNAGELASKGYDSISMNPGDGDEYIIYDPSKVISMRTIPFKSSWKAHRVMHWR
;
A
#
# COMPACT_ATOMS: atom_id res chain seq x y z
N TRP A 1 -5.40 7.30 -3.57
CA TRP A 1 -5.33 6.73 -2.22
C TRP A 1 -6.73 6.40 -1.70
N CYS A 2 -6.89 5.40 -0.85
CA CYS A 2 -8.16 4.99 -0.22
C CYS A 2 -8.47 5.75 1.09
N GLY A 3 -7.99 6.98 1.25
CA GLY A 3 -8.07 7.74 2.51
C GLY A 3 -6.92 7.48 3.49
N LYS A 4 -7.13 7.81 4.76
CA LYS A 4 -6.12 7.88 5.83
C LYS A 4 -5.72 6.51 6.45
N GLY A 5 -5.69 5.46 5.64
CA GLY A 5 -5.27 4.13 6.08
C GLY A 5 -3.75 3.94 6.11
N ILE A 6 -3.30 2.80 6.62
CA ILE A 6 -1.91 2.33 6.54
C ILE A 6 -1.84 1.30 5.41
N TYR A 7 -0.93 1.52 4.47
CA TYR A 7 -0.82 0.77 3.22
C TYR A 7 0.37 -0.18 3.30
N PHE A 8 0.11 -1.47 3.12
CA PHE A 8 1.14 -2.50 3.10
C PHE A 8 1.20 -3.12 1.72
N ALA A 9 2.34 -2.99 1.06
CA ALA A 9 2.61 -3.69 -0.18
C ALA A 9 2.99 -5.15 0.10
N THR A 10 2.61 -6.04 -0.81
CA THR A 10 2.92 -7.48 -0.71
C THR A 10 4.34 -7.84 -1.13
N SER A 11 5.11 -6.89 -1.67
CA SER A 11 6.51 -7.08 -2.02
C SER A 11 7.34 -5.82 -1.76
N PRO A 12 8.64 -5.95 -1.43
CA PRO A 12 9.55 -4.80 -1.34
C PRO A 12 9.59 -3.97 -2.64
N GLN A 13 9.48 -4.61 -3.81
CA GLN A 13 9.52 -3.94 -5.11
C GLN A 13 8.33 -3.00 -5.33
N ALA A 14 7.15 -3.32 -4.79
CA ALA A 14 5.97 -2.46 -4.84
C ALA A 14 6.08 -1.23 -3.92
N THR A 15 7.11 -1.16 -3.06
CA THR A 15 7.42 0.04 -2.27
C THR A 15 8.45 0.96 -2.93
N LYS A 16 8.94 0.60 -4.14
CA LYS A 16 10.06 1.28 -4.83
C LYS A 16 9.87 2.76 -5.13
N GLY A 17 8.63 3.24 -5.22
CA GLY A 17 8.33 4.66 -5.45
C GLY A 17 7.98 5.41 -4.17
N LYS A 18 7.85 4.68 -3.06
CA LYS A 18 7.19 5.14 -1.82
C LYS A 18 8.18 5.48 -0.71
N ALA A 19 9.37 4.88 -0.75
CA ALA A 19 10.43 5.10 0.24
C ALA A 19 11.66 5.84 -0.32
N ILE A 20 11.60 6.33 -1.57
CA ILE A 20 12.79 6.79 -2.30
C ILE A 20 12.40 7.90 -3.30
N THR A 21 12.42 9.16 -2.85
CA THR A 21 12.65 10.26 -3.79
C THR A 21 14.18 10.39 -4.00
N PRO A 22 14.65 10.93 -5.13
CA PRO A 22 16.09 11.18 -5.34
C PRO A 22 16.75 12.03 -4.24
N HIS A 23 15.95 12.71 -3.42
CA HIS A 23 16.40 13.52 -2.28
C HIS A 23 16.02 12.92 -0.92
N SER A 24 15.30 11.79 -0.86
CA SER A 24 14.85 11.24 0.43
C SER A 24 15.94 10.50 1.18
N GLY A 25 17.02 10.06 0.51
CA GLY A 25 18.32 9.61 1.09
C GLY A 25 18.34 8.46 2.10
N ILE A 26 17.23 8.16 2.77
CA ILE A 26 17.14 7.44 4.05
C ILE A 26 15.69 6.96 4.25
N GLY A 27 15.27 5.96 3.47
CA GLY A 27 14.03 5.22 3.71
C GLY A 27 14.30 3.98 4.56
N CYS A 28 13.47 3.71 5.56
CA CYS A 28 13.49 2.45 6.30
C CYS A 28 12.52 1.45 5.66
N MET A 29 13.00 0.25 5.32
CA MET A 29 12.14 -0.82 4.85
C MET A 29 11.64 -1.63 6.06
N LEU A 30 10.33 -1.83 6.15
CA LEU A 30 9.73 -2.64 7.21
C LEU A 30 9.09 -3.89 6.61
N GLU A 31 9.40 -5.04 7.20
CA GLU A 31 8.56 -6.23 7.07
C GLU A 31 7.56 -6.22 8.21
N VAL A 32 6.27 -6.31 7.89
CA VAL A 32 5.19 -6.14 8.86
C VAL A 32 4.23 -7.32 8.78
N LYS A 33 3.90 -7.90 9.93
CA LYS A 33 2.83 -8.88 10.06
C LYS A 33 1.55 -8.16 10.45
N VAL A 34 0.52 -8.27 9.61
CA VAL A 34 -0.74 -7.53 9.76
C VAL A 34 -1.92 -8.48 9.79
N LYS A 35 -2.84 -8.26 10.73
CA LYS A 35 -4.13 -8.94 10.79
C LYS A 35 -5.13 -8.25 9.84
N VAL A 36 -5.21 -8.72 8.60
CA VAL A 36 -6.05 -8.09 7.57
C VAL A 36 -7.54 -8.42 7.68
N GLY A 37 -7.92 -9.51 8.35
CA GLY A 37 -9.32 -9.89 8.56
C GLY A 37 -10.09 -10.11 7.24
N LYS A 38 -11.38 -9.74 7.23
CA LYS A 38 -12.21 -9.77 6.02
C LYS A 38 -11.84 -8.63 5.09
N VAL A 39 -11.51 -8.94 3.84
CA VAL A 39 -10.95 -7.97 2.89
C VAL A 39 -12.00 -7.54 1.87
N LEU A 40 -12.27 -6.24 1.79
CA LEU A 40 -13.01 -5.64 0.68
C LEU A 40 -12.07 -5.44 -0.51
N LYS A 41 -12.35 -6.10 -1.63
CA LYS A 41 -11.48 -6.06 -2.81
C LYS A 41 -11.95 -5.03 -3.82
N PHE A 42 -11.03 -4.21 -4.33
CA PHE A 42 -11.24 -3.31 -5.47
C PHE A 42 -10.34 -3.72 -6.66
N PRO A 43 -10.67 -4.83 -7.36
CA PRO A 43 -9.84 -5.34 -8.45
C PRO A 43 -9.88 -4.47 -9.70
N CYS A 44 -10.94 -3.69 -9.90
CA CYS A 44 -11.18 -2.92 -11.12
C CYS A 44 -10.60 -1.50 -11.09
N CYS A 45 -10.21 -0.98 -9.92
CA CYS A 45 -9.87 0.43 -9.79
C CYS A 45 -8.79 0.66 -8.72
N ARG A 46 -7.72 1.36 -9.13
CA ARG A 46 -6.75 2.00 -8.21
C ARG A 46 -7.36 3.15 -7.40
N TYR A 47 -8.68 3.31 -7.47
CA TYR A 47 -9.47 4.42 -6.93
C TYR A 47 -10.41 4.00 -5.79
N CYS A 48 -10.27 2.76 -5.30
CA CYS A 48 -10.94 2.28 -4.09
C CYS A 48 -12.48 2.30 -4.23
N GLY A 49 -12.99 1.87 -5.38
CA GLY A 49 -14.42 1.87 -5.71
C GLY A 49 -14.90 3.11 -6.46
N GLY A 50 -14.05 4.12 -6.66
CA GLY A 50 -14.38 5.30 -7.46
C GLY A 50 -14.08 5.17 -8.95
N HIS A 51 -14.53 6.18 -9.71
CA HIS A 51 -14.25 6.31 -11.14
C HIS A 51 -12.81 6.74 -11.43
N LYS A 52 -12.45 6.83 -12.71
CA LYS A 52 -11.12 7.28 -13.15
C LYS A 52 -10.79 8.63 -12.50
N ASP A 53 -9.63 8.70 -11.86
CA ASP A 53 -9.09 9.88 -11.15
C ASP A 53 -9.94 10.34 -9.95
N GLN A 54 -10.93 9.54 -9.53
CA GLN A 54 -11.79 9.83 -8.38
C GLN A 54 -11.54 8.84 -7.25
N HIS A 55 -10.62 9.18 -6.36
CA HIS A 55 -10.34 8.37 -5.18
C HIS A 55 -11.46 8.44 -4.13
N VAL A 56 -11.97 7.29 -3.71
CA VAL A 56 -12.89 7.18 -2.57
C VAL A 56 -12.11 7.02 -1.28
N ASN A 57 -12.46 7.82 -0.28
CA ASN A 57 -11.90 7.72 1.05
C ASN A 57 -12.73 6.77 1.91
N HIS A 58 -12.06 5.83 2.57
CA HIS A 58 -12.70 4.95 3.54
C HIS A 58 -12.17 5.20 4.96
N ASN A 59 -12.86 4.64 5.94
CA ASN A 59 -12.43 4.57 7.33
C ASN A 59 -12.85 3.23 7.97
N ALA A 60 -12.35 2.97 9.19
CA ALA A 60 -12.62 1.73 9.90
C ALA A 60 -14.12 1.47 10.16
N GLY A 61 -14.87 2.51 10.54
CA GLY A 61 -16.30 2.39 10.86
C GLY A 61 -17.15 2.02 9.64
N GLU A 62 -16.84 2.61 8.49
CA GLU A 62 -17.52 2.30 7.22
C GLU A 62 -17.26 0.86 6.75
N LEU A 63 -16.02 0.38 6.88
CA LEU A 63 -15.71 -1.01 6.53
C LEU A 63 -16.38 -2.00 7.49
N ALA A 64 -16.34 -1.69 8.79
CA ALA A 64 -16.96 -2.52 9.81
C ALA A 64 -18.48 -2.65 9.59
N SER A 65 -19.18 -1.56 9.23
CA SER A 65 -20.61 -1.60 8.94
C SER A 65 -20.96 -2.43 7.71
N LYS A 66 -20.00 -2.60 6.78
CA LYS A 66 -20.09 -3.49 5.61
C LYS A 66 -19.58 -4.91 5.89
N GLY A 67 -19.10 -5.20 7.10
CA GLY A 67 -18.58 -6.50 7.49
C GLY A 67 -17.14 -6.79 7.03
N TYR A 68 -16.35 -5.76 6.73
CA TYR A 68 -14.95 -5.85 6.33
C TYR A 68 -14.01 -5.20 7.36
N ASP A 69 -12.76 -5.67 7.40
CA ASP A 69 -11.70 -5.17 8.28
C ASP A 69 -10.65 -4.35 7.51
N SER A 70 -10.47 -4.63 6.22
CA SER A 70 -9.42 -4.04 5.39
C SER A 70 -9.85 -3.93 3.93
N ILE A 71 -9.05 -3.22 3.14
CA ILE A 71 -9.19 -3.12 1.69
C ILE A 71 -8.00 -3.80 1.01
N SER A 72 -8.23 -4.42 -0.14
CA SER A 72 -7.16 -4.78 -1.09
C SER A 72 -7.39 -4.12 -2.44
N MET A 73 -6.33 -3.54 -3.00
CA MET A 73 -6.31 -2.91 -4.33
C MET A 73 -4.93 -3.01 -4.97
N ASN A 74 -4.86 -2.81 -6.28
CA ASN A 74 -3.60 -2.80 -7.03
C ASN A 74 -3.42 -1.42 -7.71
N PRO A 75 -2.45 -0.59 -7.29
CA PRO A 75 -2.22 0.71 -7.91
C PRO A 75 -1.44 0.64 -9.23
N GLY A 76 -0.97 -0.55 -9.63
CA GLY A 76 -0.25 -0.80 -10.88
C GLY A 76 1.13 -1.41 -10.70
N ASP A 77 1.63 -1.55 -9.46
CA ASP A 77 2.94 -2.11 -9.14
C ASP A 77 2.89 -3.29 -8.15
N GLY A 78 1.70 -3.77 -7.81
CA GLY A 78 1.48 -4.91 -6.94
C GLY A 78 0.23 -4.75 -6.07
N ASP A 79 -0.22 -5.84 -5.44
CA ASP A 79 -1.35 -5.74 -4.52
C ASP A 79 -0.92 -5.08 -3.21
N GLU A 80 -1.82 -4.25 -2.68
CA GLU A 80 -1.71 -3.57 -1.41
C GLU A 80 -2.88 -3.92 -0.51
N TYR A 81 -2.60 -4.06 0.77
CA TYR A 81 -3.60 -4.16 1.83
C TYR A 81 -3.62 -2.85 2.62
N ILE A 82 -4.83 -2.31 2.83
CA ILE A 82 -5.05 -1.10 3.61
C ILE A 82 -5.82 -1.45 4.89
N ILE A 83 -5.25 -1.09 6.03
CA ILE A 83 -5.94 -1.13 7.32
C ILE A 83 -6.21 0.29 7.83
N TYR A 84 -7.24 0.44 8.66
CA TYR A 84 -7.60 1.72 9.29
C TYR A 84 -7.45 1.71 10.81
N ASP A 85 -7.16 0.53 11.38
CA ASP A 85 -6.95 0.31 12.81
C ASP A 85 -5.49 -0.13 13.02
N PRO A 86 -4.62 0.73 13.59
CA PRO A 86 -3.22 0.41 13.84
C PRO A 86 -3.01 -0.81 14.75
N SER A 87 -3.97 -1.17 15.60
CA SER A 87 -3.87 -2.34 16.48
C SER A 87 -3.82 -3.68 15.70
N LYS A 88 -4.16 -3.65 14.40
CA LYS A 88 -4.05 -4.80 13.50
C LYS A 88 -2.61 -5.10 13.10
N VAL A 89 -1.65 -4.21 13.39
CA VAL A 89 -0.22 -4.50 13.22
C VAL A 89 0.24 -5.41 14.36
N ILE A 90 0.58 -6.65 14.03
CA ILE A 90 0.98 -7.67 15.02
C ILE A 90 2.45 -7.51 15.39
N SER A 91 3.30 -7.31 14.37
CA SER A 91 4.73 -7.11 14.56
C SER A 91 5.33 -6.39 13.36
N MET A 92 6.46 -5.73 13.58
CA MET A 92 7.25 -5.10 12.53
C MET A 92 8.73 -5.31 12.81
N ARG A 93 9.53 -5.42 11.75
CA ARG A 93 10.98 -5.35 11.84
C ARG A 93 11.56 -4.59 10.66
N THR A 94 12.65 -3.88 10.90
CA THR A 94 13.45 -3.31 9.82
C THR A 94 14.12 -4.44 9.04
N ILE A 95 14.10 -4.33 7.71
CA ILE A 95 14.86 -5.20 6.82
C ILE A 95 15.86 -4.39 6.01
N PRO A 96 17.01 -4.96 5.62
CA PRO A 96 17.96 -4.28 4.75
C PRO A 96 17.31 -3.93 3.42
N PHE A 97 17.50 -2.69 2.95
CA PHE A 97 17.14 -2.32 1.60
C PHE A 97 18.10 -2.98 0.60
N LYS A 98 17.57 -3.75 -0.36
CA LYS A 98 18.37 -4.22 -1.49
C LYS A 98 18.27 -3.22 -2.64
N SER A 99 19.42 -2.79 -3.16
CA SER A 99 19.50 -1.86 -4.30
C SER A 99 18.72 -2.35 -5.53
N SER A 100 18.61 -3.66 -5.72
CA SER A 100 17.80 -4.31 -6.75
C SER A 100 16.29 -4.02 -6.66
N TRP A 101 15.81 -3.50 -5.53
CA TRP A 101 14.41 -3.09 -5.38
C TRP A 101 14.17 -1.63 -5.78
N LYS A 102 15.24 -0.87 -6.07
CA LYS A 102 15.14 0.52 -6.51
C LYS A 102 14.52 0.58 -7.90
N ALA A 103 13.65 1.55 -8.13
CA ALA A 103 13.21 1.85 -9.49
C ALA A 103 14.40 2.37 -10.32
N HIS A 104 14.76 1.67 -11.39
CA HIS A 104 15.70 2.17 -12.38
C HIS A 104 14.93 3.03 -13.38
N ARG A 105 15.31 4.31 -13.51
CA ARG A 105 14.85 5.12 -14.65
C ARG A 105 15.52 4.56 -15.90
N VAL A 106 14.74 3.97 -16.79
CA VAL A 106 15.22 3.66 -18.14
C VAL A 106 15.10 4.96 -18.93
N MET A 107 16.21 5.71 -19.06
CA MET A 107 16.24 6.86 -19.96
C MET A 107 16.11 6.35 -21.39
N HIS A 108 14.92 6.50 -21.97
CA HIS A 108 14.75 6.33 -23.40
C HIS A 108 15.35 7.59 -24.06
N TRP A 109 16.54 7.44 -24.63
CA TRP A 109 17.05 8.39 -25.59
C TRP A 109 16.21 8.27 -26.86
N ARG A 110 15.55 9.35 -27.25
CA ARG A 110 15.05 9.55 -28.62
C ARG A 110 16.13 10.23 -29.43
#